data_AF-A0AAU3D9D4-F1
#
_entry.id   AF-A0AAU3D9D4-F1
#
_cell.length_a   1.000
_cell.length_b   1.000
_cell.length_c   1.000
_cell.angle_alpha   90.00
_cell.angle_beta   90.00
_cell.angle_gamma   90.00
#
_symmetry.space_group_name_H-M   'P 1'
#
loop_
_entity.id
_entity.type
_entity.pdbx_description
1 polymer ?
#
loop_
_entity_poly.entity_id
_entity_poly.type
_entity_poly.pdbx_seq_one_letter_code
_entity_poly.pdbx_strand_id
1 'polypeptide(L)' 'MNGNLYSLAVPEGSAFEQYCGGNLGGSNETCVSFAAIPGAESSFAIRDSKPEGASKELRFTEAELDAFATGWVKQRGLAV' A
#
# COMPACT_ATOMS: atom_id res chain seq x y z
N MET A 1 20.51 0.95 6.83
CA MET A 1 19.43 1.68 6.15
C MET A 1 19.11 2.91 6.98
N ASN A 2 19.04 4.10 6.40
CA ASN A 2 18.56 5.31 7.09
C ASN A 2 17.10 5.04 7.47
N GLY A 3 16.87 4.61 8.71
CA GLY A 3 15.71 3.85 9.18
C GLY A 3 14.42 4.65 9.34
N ASN A 4 14.26 5.77 8.63
CA ASN A 4 13.02 6.51 8.60
C ASN A 4 12.49 6.57 7.17
N LEU A 5 11.60 5.63 6.82
CA LEU A 5 10.98 5.59 5.50
C LEU A 5 10.20 6.88 5.17
N TYR A 6 9.77 7.65 6.16
CA TYR A 6 9.02 8.89 5.97
C TYR A 6 9.87 10.08 5.52
N SER A 7 11.21 9.99 5.58
CA SER A 7 12.08 11.04 5.01
C SER A 7 12.21 10.95 3.48
N LEU A 8 11.71 9.88 2.87
CA LEU A 8 11.81 9.60 1.44
C LEU A 8 10.69 10.29 0.66
N ALA A 9 10.86 10.44 -0.66
CA ALA A 9 9.84 11.02 -1.51
C ALA A 9 8.53 10.20 -1.47
N VAL A 10 7.38 10.88 -1.53
CA VAL A 10 6.08 10.22 -1.70
C VAL A 10 5.98 9.73 -3.15
N PRO A 11 5.51 8.49 -3.42
CA PRO A 11 5.23 8.07 -4.78
C PRO A 11 4.18 8.98 -5.44
N GLU A 12 4.33 9.22 -6.73
CA GLU A 12 3.31 9.95 -7.49
C GLU A 12 1.98 9.16 -7.47
N GLY A 13 0.85 9.87 -7.53
CA GLY A 13 -0.46 9.23 -7.45
C GLY A 13 -0.70 8.16 -8.52
N SER A 14 -0.13 8.34 -9.72
CA SER A 14 -0.18 7.40 -10.85
C SER A 14 0.66 6.14 -10.65
N ALA A 15 1.59 6.13 -9.70
CA ALA A 15 2.42 4.96 -9.39
C ALA A 15 1.71 3.97 -8.47
N PHE A 16 0.53 4.33 -7.93
CA PHE A 16 -0.24 3.46 -7.05
C PHE A 16 -1.08 2.46 -7.86
N GLU A 17 -0.80 1.18 -7.64
CA GLU A 17 -1.68 0.08 -8.05
C GLU A 17 -2.75 -0.15 -6.98
N GLN A 18 -3.95 -0.56 -7.40
CA GLN A 18 -5.14 -0.63 -6.55
C GLN A 18 -5.66 -2.07 -6.44
N TYR A 19 -5.86 -2.53 -5.20
CA TYR A 19 -6.53 -3.78 -4.88
C TYR A 19 -7.88 -3.49 -4.25
N CYS A 20 -8.94 -3.76 -5.01
CA CYS A 20 -10.31 -3.37 -4.67
C CYS A 20 -11.12 -4.59 -4.20
N GLY A 21 -11.87 -4.43 -3.11
CA GLY A 21 -12.69 -5.51 -2.52
C GLY A 21 -14.10 -5.68 -3.12
N GLY A 22 -14.47 -4.87 -4.12
CA GLY A 22 -15.79 -4.88 -4.76
C GLY A 22 -16.25 -3.50 -5.23
N ASN A 23 -17.38 -3.44 -5.95
CA ASN A 23 -17.96 -2.23 -6.57
C ASN A 23 -17.11 -1.56 -7.66
N LEU A 24 -16.44 -2.37 -8.51
CA LEU A 24 -15.61 -1.97 -9.67
C LEU A 24 -16.39 -1.09 -10.68
N GLY A 25 -16.52 0.21 -10.40
CA GLY A 25 -17.26 1.15 -11.25
C GLY A 25 -18.27 2.08 -10.55
N GLY A 26 -18.36 2.04 -9.22
CA GLY A 26 -19.18 2.98 -8.44
C GLY A 26 -18.35 4.10 -7.79
N SER A 27 -18.93 5.28 -7.60
CA SER A 27 -18.27 6.44 -6.96
C SER A 27 -17.88 6.27 -5.49
N ASN A 28 -18.23 5.14 -4.87
CA ASN A 28 -17.96 4.81 -3.47
C ASN A 28 -16.96 3.65 -3.30
N GLU A 29 -16.28 3.26 -4.39
CA GLU A 29 -15.27 2.22 -4.37
C GLU A 29 -14.10 2.60 -3.45
N THR A 30 -13.69 1.68 -2.59
CA THR A 30 -12.55 1.88 -1.67
C THR A 30 -11.56 0.76 -1.92
N CYS A 31 -10.40 1.11 -2.44
CA CYS A 31 -9.32 0.17 -2.72
C CYS A 31 -8.16 0.44 -1.76
N VAL A 32 -7.42 -0.62 -1.43
CA VAL A 32 -6.08 -0.45 -0.88
C VAL A 32 -5.16 -0.14 -2.04
N SER A 33 -4.48 1.00 -1.97
CA SER A 33 -3.51 1.44 -2.97
C SER A 33 -2.10 1.17 -2.46
N PHE A 34 -1.22 0.63 -3.30
CA PHE A 34 0.18 0.41 -2.96
C PHE A 34 1.13 0.91 -4.06
N ALA A 35 2.31 1.39 -3.68
CA ALA A 35 3.36 1.82 -4.61
C ALA A 35 4.76 1.63 -4.01
N ALA A 36 5.77 1.42 -4.85
CA ALA A 36 7.17 1.47 -4.43
C ALA A 36 7.59 2.90 -4.10
N ILE A 37 8.40 3.09 -3.06
CA ILE A 37 8.94 4.40 -2.67
C ILE A 37 10.15 4.75 -3.56
N PRO A 38 10.13 5.89 -4.28
CA PRO A 38 11.25 6.28 -5.13
C PRO A 38 12.56 6.44 -4.36
N GLY A 39 13.65 5.93 -4.92
CA GLY A 39 14.98 6.00 -4.31
C GLY A 39 15.19 5.09 -3.10
N ALA A 40 14.25 4.17 -2.84
CA ALA A 40 14.30 3.21 -1.76
C ALA A 40 14.14 1.79 -2.29
N GLU A 41 15.15 0.95 -2.10
CA GLU A 41 15.00 -0.47 -2.40
C GLU A 41 14.05 -1.11 -1.38
N SER A 42 13.21 -2.03 -1.86
CA SER A 42 12.36 -2.89 -1.01
C SER A 42 11.54 -2.10 0.04
N SER A 43 10.99 -0.96 -0.35
CA SER A 43 10.20 -0.08 0.52
C SER A 43 8.98 0.45 -0.21
N PHE A 44 7.84 0.45 0.47
CA PHE A 44 6.54 0.65 -0.14
C PHE A 44 5.66 1.58 0.68
N ALA A 45 4.75 2.27 -0.02
CA ALA A 45 3.72 3.11 0.55
C ALA A 45 2.34 2.47 0.33
N ILE A 46 1.50 2.47 1.36
CA ILE A 46 0.11 2.00 1.31
C ILE A 46 -0.84 3.13 1.72
N ARG A 47 -1.96 3.28 1.01
CA ARG A 47 -3.02 4.23 1.36
C ARG A 47 -4.41 3.75 0.93
N ASP A 48 -5.44 4.46 1.40
CA ASP A 48 -6.79 4.39 0.84
C ASP A 48 -6.82 5.09 -0.54
N SER A 49 -7.52 4.51 -1.52
CA SER A 49 -7.62 5.10 -2.87
C SER A 49 -8.45 6.38 -2.95
N LYS A 50 -9.24 6.69 -1.92
CA LYS A 50 -10.02 7.93 -1.87
C LYS A 50 -9.13 9.16 -1.67
N PRO A 51 -9.60 10.36 -2.07
CA PRO A 51 -8.86 11.61 -1.87
C PRO A 51 -8.44 11.85 -0.41
N GLU A 52 -9.23 11.40 0.57
CA GLU A 52 -8.92 11.56 1.99
C GLU A 52 -7.69 10.77 2.46
N GLY A 53 -7.29 9.74 1.70
CA GLY A 53 -6.09 8.92 1.93
C GLY A 53 -4.81 9.50 1.33
N ALA A 54 -4.90 10.49 0.43
CA ALA A 54 -3.73 11.14 -0.15
C ALA A 54 -2.90 11.86 0.93
N SER A 55 -1.57 11.77 0.82
CA SER A 55 -0.62 12.37 1.77
C SER A 55 -0.67 11.77 3.18
N LYS A 56 -1.36 10.63 3.36
CA LYS A 56 -1.45 9.87 4.61
C LYS A 56 -0.93 8.44 4.43
N GLU A 57 0.01 8.27 3.51
CA GLU A 57 0.58 6.97 3.20
C GLU A 57 1.29 6.38 4.43
N LEU A 58 0.93 5.14 4.76
CA LEU A 58 1.74 4.31 5.64
C LEU A 58 2.92 3.75 4.85
N ARG A 59 4.09 3.63 5.48
CA ARG A 59 5.32 3.18 4.81
C ARG A 59 5.90 1.98 5.51
N PHE A 60 6.29 0.99 4.72
CA PHE A 60 6.77 -0.30 5.21
C PHE A 60 7.92 -0.79 4.35
N THR A 61 8.77 -1.61 4.94
CA THR A 61 9.73 -2.43 4.19
C THR A 61 9.02 -3.61 3.52
N GLU A 62 9.66 -4.20 2.52
CA GLU A 62 9.22 -5.45 1.87
C GLU A 62 8.96 -6.54 2.91
N ALA A 63 9.93 -6.78 3.81
CA ALA A 63 9.81 -7.81 4.83
C ALA A 63 8.62 -7.61 5.78
N GLU A 64 8.30 -6.37 6.13
CA GLU A 64 7.12 -6.05 6.96
C GLU A 64 5.81 -6.30 6.20
N LEU A 65 5.74 -5.91 4.93
CA LEU A 65 4.55 -6.14 4.11
C LEU A 65 4.33 -7.61 3.79
N ASP A 66 5.38 -8.36 3.49
CA ASP A 66 5.30 -9.80 3.25
C ASP A 66 4.81 -10.54 4.49
N ALA A 67 5.36 -10.19 5.66
CA ALA A 67 4.91 -10.73 6.94
C ALA A 67 3.43 -10.41 7.21
N PHE A 68 3.00 -9.17 6.94
CA PHE A 68 1.61 -8.77 7.06
C PHE A 68 0.71 -9.54 6.08
N ALA A 69 1.06 -9.58 4.79
CA ALA A 69 0.24 -10.20 3.75
C ALA A 69 0.07 -11.70 3.99
N THR A 70 1.17 -12.42 4.23
CA THR A 70 1.13 -13.87 4.51
C THR A 70 0.40 -14.18 5.81
N GLY A 71 0.63 -13.38 6.86
CA GLY A 71 -0.07 -13.50 8.14
C GLY A 71 -1.57 -13.27 8.01
N TRP A 72 -1.97 -12.23 7.29
CA TRP A 72 -3.37 -11.89 7.03
C TRP A 72 -4.09 -12.98 6.24
N VAL A 73 -3.49 -13.45 5.14
CA VAL A 73 -4.02 -14.55 4.31
C VAL A 73 -4.26 -15.79 5.16
N LYS A 74 -3.26 -16.20 5.95
CA LYS A 74 -3.36 -17.36 6.83
C LYS A 74 -4.45 -17.17 7.89
N GLN A 75 -4.51 -16.02 8.54
CA GLN A 75 -5.51 -15.71 9.57
C GLN A 75 -6.94 -15.78 9.02
N ARG A 76 -7.12 -15.38 7.76
CA ARG A 76 -8.43 -15.34 7.09
C ARG A 76 -8.79 -16.64 6.36
N GLY A 77 -7.88 -17.61 6.29
CA GLY A 77 -8.08 -18.85 5.53
C GLY A 77 -8.27 -18.63 4.04
N LEU A 78 -7.63 -17.59 3.48
CA LEU A 78 -7.72 -17.27 2.06
C LEU A 78 -6.80 -18.20 1.25
N ALA A 79 -7.24 -18.56 0.05
CA ALA A 79 -6.38 -19.21 -0.94
C ALA A 79 -5.72 -18.13 -1.81
N VAL A 80 -4.43 -18.27 -2.08
CA VAL A 80 -3.62 -17.38 -2.94
C VAL A 80 -2.98 -18.22 -4.02
#